data_AF-A0A8T5MHK3-F1
#
_entry.id   AF-A0A8T5MHK3-F1
#
_cell.length_a   1.000
_cell.length_b   1.000
_cell.length_c   1.000
_cell.angle_alpha   90.00
_cell.angle_beta   90.00
_cell.angle_gamma   90.00
#
_symmetry.space_group_name_H-M   'P 1'
#
loop_
_entity.id
_entity.type
_entity.pdbx_description
1 polymer ?
#
loop_
_entity_poly.entity_id
_entity_poly.type
_entity_poly.pdbx_seq_one_letter_code
_entity_poly.pdbx_strand_id
1 'polypeptide(L)'
;MDCEKCGHNSDSGREKFGSPLCTVCFHLAPEEKDSFSEYVGEKVDGSLLGTFRKHFNPGEKQKKGMIKKAIRGVTMSRAPFGYKIEKGELVPAENSREIEEIFEEFLDNKVSLRKIAEKHKLSVNGLKKILRNFTYIGKIKFNNEIYEGNHQEIISSTLFNHVQNQLEARKIK
;
A
#
# COMPACT_ATOMS: atom_id res chain seq x y z
N MET A 1 -8.91 30.58 -7.75
CA MET A 1 -9.18 30.12 -9.14
C MET A 1 -10.65 29.73 -9.20
N ASP A 2 -11.39 30.26 -10.17
CA ASP A 2 -12.83 30.02 -10.26
C ASP A 2 -13.10 28.71 -11.02
N CYS A 3 -13.91 27.84 -10.42
CA CYS A 3 -14.25 26.58 -11.05
C CYS A 3 -15.23 26.79 -12.21
N GLU A 4 -14.87 26.35 -13.41
CA GLU A 4 -15.74 26.50 -14.60
C GLU A 4 -17.08 25.78 -14.46
N LYS A 5 -17.16 24.65 -13.74
CA LYS A 5 -18.42 23.92 -13.54
C LYS A 5 -19.34 24.57 -12.49
N CYS A 6 -18.79 25.04 -11.37
CA CYS A 6 -19.60 25.45 -10.22
C CYS A 6 -19.41 26.88 -9.72
N GLY A 7 -18.57 27.68 -10.37
CA GLY A 7 -18.31 29.08 -10.02
C GLY A 7 -17.65 29.31 -8.66
N HIS A 8 -17.31 28.26 -7.92
CA HIS A 8 -16.68 28.39 -6.60
C HIS A 8 -15.21 28.78 -6.74
N ASN A 9 -14.83 29.86 -6.05
CA ASN A 9 -13.45 30.28 -5.93
C ASN A 9 -12.73 29.41 -4.89
N SER A 10 -11.71 28.68 -5.33
CA SER A 10 -10.84 27.91 -4.44
C SER A 10 -9.38 28.08 -4.82
N ASP A 11 -8.50 28.07 -3.82
CA ASP A 11 -7.04 28.15 -3.99
C ASP A 11 -6.43 26.80 -4.41
N SER A 12 -7.10 25.69 -4.11
CA SER A 12 -6.67 24.32 -4.43
C SER A 12 -7.29 23.77 -5.71
N GLY A 13 -7.50 24.61 -6.72
CA GLY A 13 -8.04 24.20 -8.02
C GLY A 13 -7.07 23.30 -8.80
N ARG A 14 -7.62 22.43 -9.65
CA ARG A 14 -6.86 21.61 -10.60
C ARG A 14 -7.45 21.77 -11.99
N GLU A 15 -6.62 21.63 -13.01
CA GLU A 15 -7.04 21.76 -14.40
C GLU A 15 -7.24 20.37 -15.03
N LYS A 16 -8.31 20.22 -15.82
CA LYS A 16 -8.54 19.04 -16.66
C LYS A 16 -8.98 19.51 -18.05
N PHE A 17 -8.30 19.01 -19.09
CA PHE A 17 -8.56 19.40 -20.49
C PHE A 17 -8.61 20.91 -20.75
N GLY A 18 -7.81 21.71 -20.03
CA GLY A 18 -7.80 23.18 -20.17
C GLY A 18 -8.81 23.92 -19.28
N SER A 19 -9.69 23.21 -18.58
CA SER A 19 -10.73 23.81 -17.74
C SER A 19 -10.35 23.78 -16.24
N PRO A 20 -10.33 24.95 -15.56
CA PRO A 20 -10.22 25.08 -14.11
C PRO A 20 -11.36 24.39 -13.35
N LEU A 21 -11.06 23.46 -12.45
CA LEU A 21 -12.05 22.85 -11.57
C LEU A 21 -11.64 22.91 -10.10
N CYS A 22 -12.61 23.13 -9.21
CA CYS A 22 -12.39 22.93 -7.78
C CYS A 22 -12.17 21.45 -7.47
N THR A 23 -11.59 21.12 -6.31
CA THR A 23 -11.25 19.74 -5.90
C THR A 23 -12.41 18.75 -6.05
N VAL A 24 -13.64 19.16 -5.68
CA VAL A 24 -14.83 18.29 -5.76
C VAL A 24 -15.22 18.03 -7.21
N CYS A 25 -15.35 19.09 -8.03
CA CYS A 25 -15.72 18.95 -9.43
C CYS A 25 -14.67 18.20 -10.24
N PHE A 26 -13.39 18.39 -9.92
CA PHE A 26 -12.29 17.69 -10.57
C PHE A 26 -12.34 16.18 -10.32
N HIS A 27 -12.62 15.76 -9.09
CA HIS A 27 -12.65 14.34 -8.73
C HIS A 27 -13.83 13.58 -9.34
N LEU A 28 -14.94 14.27 -9.62
CA LEU A 28 -16.10 13.71 -10.30
C LEU A 28 -16.03 13.85 -11.83
N ALA A 29 -15.03 14.56 -12.36
CA ALA A 29 -14.93 14.84 -13.78
C ALA A 29 -14.58 13.56 -14.58
N PRO A 30 -15.34 13.23 -15.64
CA PRO A 30 -15.05 12.09 -16.52
C PRO A 30 -13.65 12.13 -17.12
N GLU A 31 -13.06 10.97 -17.42
CA GLU A 31 -11.74 10.85 -18.06
C GLU A 31 -11.78 11.03 -19.59
N GLU A 32 -12.94 10.81 -20.21
CA GLU A 32 -13.14 11.00 -21.65
C GLU A 32 -13.50 12.45 -21.97
N LYS A 33 -12.93 12.99 -23.06
CA LYS A 33 -13.05 14.41 -23.43
C LYS A 33 -14.48 14.83 -23.79
N ASP A 34 -15.23 13.96 -24.46
CA ASP A 34 -16.60 14.25 -24.91
C ASP A 34 -17.54 14.34 -23.70
N SER A 35 -17.53 13.32 -22.83
CA SER A 35 -18.29 13.35 -21.57
C SER A 35 -17.84 14.45 -20.61
N PHE A 36 -16.57 14.84 -20.65
CA PHE A 36 -16.07 15.97 -19.86
C PHE A 36 -16.68 17.30 -20.33
N SER A 37 -16.80 17.50 -21.63
CA SER A 37 -17.37 18.73 -22.21
C SER A 37 -18.84 18.88 -21.82
N GLU A 38 -19.61 17.80 -21.88
CA GLU A 38 -20.99 17.73 -21.37
C GLU A 38 -21.04 18.02 -19.87
N TYR A 39 -20.18 17.37 -19.08
CA TYR A 39 -20.08 17.58 -17.64
C TYR A 39 -19.76 19.04 -17.26
N VAL A 40 -18.89 19.75 -17.98
CA VAL A 40 -18.61 21.17 -17.69
C VAL A 40 -19.74 22.08 -18.18
N GLY A 41 -20.45 21.67 -19.23
CA GLY A 41 -21.65 22.35 -19.74
C GLY A 41 -22.81 22.33 -18.75
N GLU A 42 -23.01 21.22 -18.03
CA GLU A 42 -23.96 21.09 -16.92
C GLU A 42 -23.49 21.86 -15.68
N LYS A 43 -23.78 23.17 -15.67
CA LYS A 43 -23.45 24.07 -14.56
C LYS A 43 -24.24 23.70 -13.30
N VAL A 44 -23.58 23.80 -12.16
CA VAL A 44 -24.17 23.56 -10.84
C VAL A 44 -23.88 24.76 -9.94
N ASP A 45 -24.84 25.22 -9.16
CA ASP A 45 -24.58 26.26 -8.18
C ASP A 45 -23.59 25.76 -7.11
N GLY A 46 -22.44 26.43 -7.02
CA GLY A 46 -21.41 26.15 -6.05
C GLY A 46 -21.88 26.27 -4.60
N SER A 47 -22.89 27.08 -4.30
CA SER A 47 -23.43 27.23 -2.94
C SER A 47 -23.97 25.92 -2.37
N LEU A 48 -24.62 25.11 -3.22
CA LEU A 48 -25.21 23.81 -2.88
C LEU A 48 -24.16 22.75 -2.52
N LEU A 49 -22.92 22.93 -2.99
CA LEU A 49 -21.82 21.98 -2.77
C LEU A 49 -21.02 22.28 -1.48
N GLY A 50 -21.44 23.26 -0.66
CA GLY A 50 -20.71 23.65 0.55
C GLY A 50 -20.49 22.50 1.54
N THR A 51 -21.53 21.71 1.82
CA THR A 51 -21.45 20.54 2.72
C THR A 51 -20.54 19.45 2.17
N PHE A 52 -20.61 19.20 0.86
CA PHE A 52 -19.73 18.25 0.17
C PHE A 52 -18.28 18.69 0.33
N ARG A 53 -17.93 19.95 0.02
CA ARG A 53 -16.55 20.47 0.18
C ARG A 53 -16.02 20.29 1.60
N LYS A 54 -16.84 20.58 2.62
CA LYS A 54 -16.45 20.43 4.03
C LYS A 54 -16.06 19.01 4.41
N HIS A 55 -16.67 18.00 3.79
CA HIS A 55 -16.45 16.58 4.11
C HIS A 55 -15.81 15.78 2.96
N PHE A 56 -15.33 16.47 1.92
CA PHE A 56 -14.76 15.84 0.72
C PHE A 56 -13.32 15.42 0.98
N ASN A 57 -13.15 14.25 1.58
CA ASN A 57 -11.83 13.64 1.74
C ASN A 57 -11.84 12.14 1.39
N PRO A 58 -11.91 11.78 0.08
CA PRO A 58 -11.93 10.40 -0.37
C PRO A 58 -10.69 9.60 0.11
N GLY A 59 -9.52 10.26 0.16
CA GLY A 59 -8.27 9.64 0.61
C GLY A 59 -8.31 9.22 2.07
N GLU A 60 -8.82 10.07 2.96
CA GLU A 60 -9.00 9.70 4.38
C GLU A 60 -10.01 8.57 4.57
N LYS A 61 -11.10 8.56 3.79
CA LYS A 61 -12.10 7.48 3.86
C LYS A 61 -11.51 6.15 3.43
N GLN A 62 -10.76 6.13 2.32
CA GLN A 62 -10.06 4.94 1.86
C GLN A 62 -9.03 4.47 2.89
N LYS A 63 -8.22 5.40 3.44
CA LYS A 63 -7.24 5.10 4.49
C LYS A 63 -7.90 4.48 5.73
N LYS A 64 -9.01 5.05 6.21
CA LYS A 64 -9.78 4.49 7.33
C LYS A 64 -10.31 3.09 7.02
N GLY A 65 -10.78 2.85 5.80
CA GLY A 65 -11.21 1.52 5.35
C GLY A 65 -10.07 0.51 5.37
N MET A 66 -8.89 0.92 4.91
CA MET A 66 -7.67 0.10 4.93
C MET A 66 -7.19 -0.21 6.34
N ILE A 67 -7.19 0.78 7.25
CA ILE A 67 -6.86 0.58 8.68
C ILE A 67 -7.83 -0.44 9.30
N LYS A 68 -9.13 -0.32 9.04
CA LYS A 68 -10.13 -1.30 9.54
C LYS A 68 -9.87 -2.72 9.04
N LYS A 69 -9.37 -2.90 7.81
CA LYS A 69 -8.98 -4.22 7.30
C LYS A 69 -7.72 -4.75 8.00
N ALA A 70 -6.72 -3.89 8.20
CA ALA A 70 -5.50 -4.25 8.91
C ALA A 70 -5.77 -4.65 10.38
N ILE A 71 -6.63 -3.92 11.09
CA ILE A 71 -7.08 -4.27 12.45
C ILE A 71 -7.78 -5.65 12.49
N ARG A 72 -8.50 -6.00 11.42
CA ARG A 72 -9.16 -7.31 11.30
C ARG A 72 -8.20 -8.43 10.88
N GLY A 73 -6.91 -8.15 10.72
CA GLY A 73 -5.91 -9.12 10.30
C GLY A 73 -6.03 -9.57 8.84
N VAL A 74 -6.73 -8.80 7.99
CA VAL A 74 -6.94 -9.13 6.58
C VAL A 74 -5.87 -8.49 5.70
N THR A 75 -5.25 -9.28 4.82
CA THR A 75 -4.27 -8.78 3.86
C THR A 75 -4.91 -7.82 2.84
N MET A 76 -4.19 -6.76 2.48
CA MET A 76 -4.67 -5.75 1.52
C MET A 76 -3.91 -5.77 0.20
N SER A 77 -2.75 -6.42 0.15
CA SER A 77 -1.89 -6.50 -1.02
C SER A 77 -1.89 -7.90 -1.61
N ARG A 78 -1.17 -8.04 -2.73
CA ARG A 78 -0.80 -9.36 -3.26
C ARG A 78 -0.09 -10.18 -2.17
N ALA A 79 -0.21 -11.51 -2.25
CA ALA A 79 0.49 -12.41 -1.35
C ALA A 79 2.01 -12.15 -1.41
N PRO A 80 2.67 -12.06 -0.24
CA PRO A 80 4.12 -12.10 -0.18
C PRO A 80 4.67 -13.43 -0.71
N PHE A 81 5.95 -13.44 -1.07
CA PHE A 81 6.67 -14.66 -1.41
C PHE A 81 6.55 -15.70 -0.27
N GLY A 82 6.38 -16.99 -0.55
CA GLY A 82 6.13 -18.01 0.47
C GLY A 82 4.67 -18.13 0.93
N TYR A 83 3.77 -17.25 0.48
CA TYR A 83 2.32 -17.34 0.74
C TYR A 83 1.50 -17.39 -0.55
N LYS A 84 0.29 -17.94 -0.44
CA LYS A 84 -0.78 -17.86 -1.45
C LYS A 84 -2.05 -17.31 -0.82
N ILE A 85 -2.93 -16.72 -1.63
CA ILE A 85 -4.25 -16.29 -1.18
C ILE A 85 -5.24 -17.41 -1.48
N GLU A 86 -5.81 -18.02 -0.45
CA GLU A 86 -6.91 -18.98 -0.58
C GLU A 86 -8.12 -18.43 0.17
N LYS A 87 -9.27 -18.33 -0.52
CA LYS A 87 -10.52 -17.78 0.05
C LYS A 87 -10.39 -16.40 0.70
N GLY A 88 -9.38 -15.61 0.31
CA GLY A 88 -9.12 -14.27 0.85
C GLY A 88 -8.17 -14.23 2.04
N GLU A 89 -7.63 -15.38 2.46
CA GLU A 89 -6.68 -15.51 3.57
C GLU A 89 -5.28 -15.90 3.04
N LEU A 90 -4.23 -15.47 3.76
CA LEU A 90 -2.87 -15.86 3.44
C LEU A 90 -2.60 -17.24 4.05
N VAL A 91 -2.24 -18.18 3.19
CA VAL A 91 -1.88 -19.55 3.55
C VAL A 91 -0.45 -19.82 3.08
N PRO A 92 0.40 -20.52 3.85
CA PRO A 92 1.72 -20.91 3.40
C PRO A 92 1.67 -21.64 2.06
N ALA A 93 2.53 -21.24 1.13
CA ALA A 93 2.70 -21.89 -0.17
C ALA A 93 3.80 -22.97 -0.11
N GLU A 94 4.00 -23.72 -1.20
CA GLU A 94 5.03 -24.77 -1.26
C GLU A 94 6.45 -24.23 -1.04
N ASN A 95 6.71 -23.00 -1.49
CA ASN A 95 7.97 -22.29 -1.28
C ASN A 95 8.07 -21.59 0.09
N SER A 96 7.18 -21.89 1.04
CA SER A 96 7.28 -21.38 2.42
C SER A 96 8.60 -21.78 3.09
N ARG A 97 9.09 -23.00 2.83
CA ARG A 97 10.38 -23.47 3.37
C ARG A 97 11.57 -22.63 2.92
N GLU A 98 11.52 -22.10 1.69
CA GLU A 98 12.58 -21.22 1.18
C GLU A 98 12.69 -19.93 2.01
N ILE A 99 11.60 -19.48 2.65
CA ILE A 99 11.63 -18.32 3.53
C ILE A 99 12.44 -18.60 4.78
N GLU A 100 12.24 -19.76 5.41
CA GLU A 100 13.01 -20.17 6.59
C GLU A 100 14.51 -20.25 6.25
N GLU A 101 14.83 -20.93 5.14
CA GLU A 101 16.21 -21.04 4.64
C GLU A 101 16.85 -19.67 4.39
N ILE A 102 16.14 -18.74 3.74
CA ILE A 102 16.63 -17.37 3.48
C ILE A 102 16.97 -16.65 4.79
N PHE A 103 16.15 -16.79 5.82
CA PHE A 103 16.36 -16.10 7.10
C PHE A 103 17.54 -16.71 7.87
N GLU A 104 17.67 -18.04 7.87
CA GLU A 104 18.80 -18.74 8.48
C GLU A 104 20.12 -18.44 7.76
N GLU A 105 20.14 -18.48 6.42
CA GLU A 105 21.33 -18.14 5.63
C GLU A 105 21.77 -16.70 5.81
N PHE A 106 20.83 -15.77 6.01
CA PHE A 106 21.17 -14.38 6.27
C PHE A 106 21.89 -14.21 7.61
N LEU A 107 21.52 -15.00 8.62
CA LEU A 107 22.20 -15.02 9.92
C LEU A 107 23.65 -15.52 9.81
N ASP A 108 23.96 -16.38 8.86
CA ASP A 108 25.35 -16.77 8.59
C ASP A 108 26.16 -15.56 8.06
N ASN A 109 27.17 -15.16 8.84
CA ASN A 109 28.03 -14.03 8.51
C ASN A 109 28.94 -14.26 7.30
N LYS A 110 28.98 -15.48 6.76
CA LYS A 110 29.84 -15.86 5.64
C LYS A 110 29.23 -15.60 4.26
N VAL A 111 27.90 -15.44 4.18
CA VAL A 111 27.20 -15.35 2.89
C VAL A 111 26.80 -13.90 2.58
N SER A 112 27.13 -13.44 1.37
CA SER A 112 26.73 -12.10 0.92
C SER A 112 25.27 -12.10 0.44
N LEU A 113 24.56 -10.98 0.62
CA LEU A 113 23.18 -10.79 0.11
C LEU A 113 23.03 -11.16 -1.36
N ARG A 114 24.05 -10.89 -2.18
CA ARG A 114 24.02 -11.19 -3.62
C ARG A 114 24.00 -12.70 -3.89
N LYS A 115 24.76 -13.48 -3.10
CA LYS A 115 24.79 -14.95 -3.22
C LYS A 115 23.45 -15.56 -2.83
N ILE A 116 22.85 -15.09 -1.72
CA ILE A 116 21.51 -15.55 -1.28
C ILE A 116 20.47 -15.21 -2.36
N ALA A 117 20.51 -13.97 -2.88
CA ALA A 117 19.59 -13.54 -3.92
C ALA A 117 19.71 -14.39 -5.19
N GLU A 118 20.94 -14.70 -5.63
CA GLU A 118 21.20 -15.55 -6.79
C GLU A 118 20.71 -16.99 -6.58
N LYS A 119 20.98 -17.58 -5.41
CA LYS A 119 20.54 -18.93 -5.05
C LYS A 119 19.03 -19.09 -5.15
N HIS A 120 18.27 -18.13 -4.60
CA HIS A 120 16.81 -18.16 -4.60
C HIS A 120 16.17 -17.48 -5.83
N LYS A 121 16.97 -17.12 -6.85
CA LYS A 121 16.51 -16.42 -8.07
C LYS A 121 15.73 -15.13 -7.77
N LEU A 122 16.11 -14.44 -6.69
CA LEU A 122 15.55 -13.17 -6.25
C LEU A 122 16.46 -12.01 -6.67
N SER A 123 15.87 -10.83 -6.82
CA SER A 123 16.68 -9.61 -6.86
C SER A 123 17.14 -9.25 -5.45
N VAL A 124 18.29 -8.57 -5.31
CA VAL A 124 18.80 -8.10 -4.00
C VAL A 124 17.76 -7.21 -3.30
N ASN A 125 17.04 -6.37 -4.04
CA ASN A 125 15.96 -5.55 -3.49
C ASN A 125 14.74 -6.38 -3.07
N GLY A 126 14.42 -7.44 -3.80
CA GLY A 126 13.38 -8.41 -3.41
C GLY A 126 13.72 -9.12 -2.11
N LEU A 127 14.96 -9.60 -1.99
CA LEU A 127 15.48 -10.22 -0.77
C LEU A 127 15.40 -9.27 0.44
N LYS A 128 15.84 -8.02 0.29
CA LYS A 128 15.71 -7.01 1.35
C LYS A 128 14.26 -6.78 1.79
N LYS A 129 13.31 -6.78 0.84
CA LYS A 129 11.88 -6.67 1.15
C LYS A 129 11.38 -7.88 1.92
N ILE A 130 11.84 -9.09 1.58
CA ILE A 130 11.50 -10.33 2.28
C ILE A 130 11.99 -10.25 3.73
N LEU A 131 13.28 -9.97 3.94
CA LEU A 131 13.89 -9.94 5.27
C LEU A 131 13.24 -8.92 6.24
N ARG A 132 12.57 -7.88 5.73
CA ARG A 132 11.89 -6.85 6.55
C ARG A 132 10.37 -7.01 6.66
N ASN A 133 9.80 -8.02 6.02
CA ASN A 133 8.35 -8.15 5.95
C ASN A 133 7.80 -8.83 7.22
N PHE A 134 7.07 -8.06 8.02
CA PHE A 134 6.38 -8.52 9.23
C PHE A 134 5.33 -9.62 8.97
N THR A 135 4.90 -9.82 7.72
CA THR A 135 3.95 -10.89 7.36
C THR A 135 4.52 -12.27 7.70
N TYR A 136 5.84 -12.47 7.70
CA TYR A 136 6.42 -13.78 8.03
C TYR A 136 6.29 -14.18 9.50
N ILE A 137 6.05 -13.20 10.39
CA ILE A 137 5.81 -13.42 11.83
C ILE A 137 4.34 -13.23 12.20
N GLY A 138 3.41 -13.46 11.25
CA GLY A 138 1.97 -13.34 11.52
C GLY A 138 1.44 -11.91 11.61
N LYS A 139 2.22 -10.88 11.24
CA LYS A 139 1.83 -9.47 11.43
C LYS A 139 1.65 -8.69 10.13
N ILE A 140 0.82 -7.65 10.16
CA ILE A 140 0.53 -6.80 9.00
C ILE A 140 1.02 -5.38 9.29
N LYS A 141 1.96 -4.88 8.48
CA LYS A 141 2.42 -3.48 8.57
C LYS A 141 1.62 -2.61 7.61
N PHE A 142 0.90 -1.62 8.14
CA PHE A 142 0.18 -0.63 7.34
C PHE A 142 0.27 0.76 7.97
N ASN A 143 0.52 1.79 7.14
CA ASN A 143 0.61 3.18 7.60
C ASN A 143 1.56 3.38 8.80
N ASN A 144 2.73 2.72 8.77
CA ASN A 144 3.74 2.68 9.84
C ASN A 144 3.29 2.06 11.17
N GLU A 145 2.08 1.50 11.23
CA GLU A 145 1.60 0.71 12.36
C GLU A 145 1.68 -0.77 12.03
N ILE A 146 1.78 -1.60 13.07
CA ILE A 146 1.85 -3.06 12.98
C ILE A 146 0.60 -3.61 13.67
N TYR A 147 -0.13 -4.45 12.96
CA TYR A 147 -1.34 -5.11 13.42
C TYR A 147 -1.13 -6.62 13.44
N GLU A 148 -1.88 -7.32 14.28
CA GLU A 148 -1.90 -8.79 14.28
C GLU A 148 -2.66 -9.30 13.05
N GLY A 149 -2.07 -10.23 12.32
CA GLY A 149 -2.66 -10.90 11.16
C GLY A 149 -3.37 -12.18 11.57
N ASN A 150 -4.31 -12.63 10.73
CA ASN A 150 -5.01 -13.91 10.96
C ASN A 150 -4.30 -15.10 10.31
N HIS A 151 -3.20 -14.87 9.60
CA HIS A 151 -2.49 -15.89 8.84
C HIS A 151 -1.43 -16.59 9.69
N GLN A 152 -1.11 -17.82 9.30
CA GLN A 152 -0.07 -18.61 9.95
C GLN A 152 1.31 -17.96 9.75
N GLU A 153 2.08 -17.82 10.84
CA GLU A 153 3.48 -17.41 10.75
C GLU A 153 4.36 -18.52 10.15
N ILE A 154 5.34 -18.11 9.33
CA ILE A 154 6.35 -19.03 8.77
C ILE A 154 7.61 -18.99 9.63
N ILE A 155 7.92 -17.84 10.24
CA ILE A 155 9.13 -17.65 11.02
C ILE A 155 8.76 -17.20 12.43
N SER A 156 9.53 -17.65 13.42
CA SER A 156 9.39 -17.19 14.79
C SER A 156 9.79 -15.72 14.94
N SER A 157 9.10 -15.01 15.83
CA SER A 157 9.45 -13.62 16.17
C SER A 157 10.90 -13.46 16.63
N THR A 158 11.48 -14.48 17.27
CA THR A 158 12.88 -14.50 17.71
C THR A 158 13.85 -14.49 16.53
N LEU A 159 13.69 -15.41 15.56
CA LEU A 159 14.52 -15.47 14.35
C LEU A 159 14.42 -14.15 13.55
N PHE A 160 13.21 -13.63 13.40
CA PHE A 160 12.99 -12.36 12.70
C PHE A 160 13.72 -11.19 13.38
N ASN A 161 13.68 -11.10 14.71
CA ASN A 161 14.35 -10.05 15.47
C ASN A 161 15.88 -10.15 15.36
N HIS A 162 16.45 -11.35 15.37
CA HIS A 162 17.88 -11.55 15.11
C HIS A 162 18.29 -11.03 13.73
N VAL A 163 17.49 -11.33 12.70
CA VAL A 163 17.70 -10.82 11.34
C VAL A 163 17.59 -9.29 11.28
N GLN A 164 16.61 -8.67 11.95
CA GLN A 164 16.51 -7.21 11.99
C GLN A 164 17.74 -6.57 12.63
N ASN A 165 18.22 -7.11 13.76
CA ASN A 165 19.42 -6.61 14.44
C ASN A 165 20.65 -6.67 13.52
N GLN A 166 20.79 -7.74 12.74
CA GLN A 166 21.89 -7.90 11.80
C GLN A 166 21.77 -6.99 10.56
N LEU A 167 20.55 -6.73 10.07
CA LEU A 167 20.30 -5.75 9.00
C LEU A 167 20.75 -4.35 9.44
N GLU A 168 20.40 -3.95 10.67
CA GLU A 168 20.80 -2.67 11.27
C GLU A 168 22.32 -2.60 11.48
N ALA A 169 22.94 -3.65 12.03
CA ALA A 169 24.38 -3.72 12.23
C ALA A 169 25.17 -3.58 10.91
N ARG A 170 24.67 -4.18 9.83
CA ARG A 170 25.26 -4.09 8.48
C ARG A 170 24.91 -2.79 7.76
N LYS A 171 24.12 -1.89 8.36
CA LYS A 171 23.62 -0.63 7.77
C LYS A 171 22.97 -0.82 6.40
N ILE A 172 22.33 -1.97 6.19
CA ILE A 172 21.67 -2.28 4.94
C ILE A 172 20.41 -1.42 4.88
N LYS A 173 20.38 -0.42 3.99
CA LYS A 173 19.18 0.39 3.68
C LYS A 173 18.28 -0.30 2.67
#